data_AF-A0A354DHT3-F1
#
_entry.id   AF-A0A354DHT3-F1
#
_cell.length_a   1.000
_cell.length_b   1.000
_cell.length_c   1.000
_cell.angle_alpha   90.00
_cell.angle_beta   90.00
_cell.angle_gamma   90.00
#
_symmetry.space_group_name_H-M   'P 1'
#
loop_
_entity.id
_entity.type
_entity.pdbx_description
1 polymer ?
#
loop_
_entity_poly.entity_id
_entity_poly.type
_entity_poly.pdbx_seq_one_letter_code
_entity_poly.pdbx_strand_id
1 'polypeptide(L)'
;MLLQTLIKYISLNFKYRLRRKTEFFAKILSRWLPLNTINKNIFPIILSVSFFKYILFFSISFFFVKFGMQFLNNFEIISGFFYAIILISLFISAGFVPNVLLPADENILNTSPLSNKEIFIFHWMAHLFNYHISFFIYILIFSLVLFLSLSVTKTFWFSLIIFLLFILLLIFSISIFLCIVTVNRIREGFRWSTLLISLVNGFIAFIISYIICHSIFSWVTSNPNFLAGSSWSQLIEEFFITYKQILDYSVHSYFIVFYLAKLSIENDFMNYIFPLLFFITLIHILFIFSYLNAGKWHRTAWETRSKIKKDWIDVIQQVFLLFSKNIYFRTQVLNLFRNRIQISHHYTFFFFHYSNYIFLGIAAGAMGTVTNDFPILRLCLLFFLYNAISRDAFEAGTTLFPGILRYDGEGKTIQIYRITNDNPLNLYKAKIQLQRLLGMAEFIIIFIG
;
A
#
# COMPACT_ATOMS: atom_id res chain seq x y z
N MET A 1 3.87 31.23 4.62
CA MET A 1 3.49 30.62 5.92
C MET A 1 3.53 29.08 5.89
N LEU A 2 2.90 28.41 4.91
CA LEU A 2 2.86 26.93 4.81
C LEU A 2 4.24 26.27 4.67
N LEU A 3 5.12 26.81 3.83
CA LEU A 3 6.49 26.26 3.68
C LEU A 3 7.31 26.37 4.98
N GLN A 4 7.24 27.52 5.67
CA GLN A 4 7.96 27.74 6.93
C GLN A 4 7.47 26.82 8.05
N THR A 5 6.16 26.58 8.12
CA THR A 5 5.56 25.64 9.08
C THR A 5 5.91 24.19 8.74
N LEU A 6 5.90 23.81 7.46
CA LEU A 6 6.34 22.49 6.99
C LEU A 6 7.81 22.23 7.35
N ILE A 7 8.71 23.19 7.10
CA ILE A 7 10.14 23.06 7.44
C ILE A 7 10.32 22.89 8.96
N LYS A 8 9.64 23.68 9.78
CA LYS A 8 9.68 23.54 11.25
C LYS A 8 9.16 22.17 11.69
N TYR A 9 8.06 21.70 11.10
CA TYR A 9 7.48 20.39 11.38
C TYR A 9 8.43 19.24 11.02
N ILE A 10 9.02 19.27 9.82
CA ILE A 10 10.02 18.27 9.38
C ILE A 10 11.24 18.29 10.30
N SER A 11 11.73 19.48 10.67
CA SER A 11 12.86 19.63 11.60
C SER A 11 12.56 19.02 12.98
N LEU A 12 11.37 19.26 13.53
CA LEU A 12 10.94 18.68 14.80
C LEU A 12 10.80 17.16 14.72
N ASN A 13 10.16 16.65 13.67
CA ASN A 13 10.03 15.21 13.44
C ASN A 13 11.39 14.53 13.28
N PHE A 14 12.32 15.17 12.56
CA PHE A 14 13.68 14.68 12.42
C PHE A 14 14.39 14.61 13.77
N LYS A 15 14.36 15.69 14.56
CA LYS A 15 14.93 15.71 15.92
C LYS A 15 14.31 14.64 16.81
N TYR A 16 12.99 14.48 16.77
CA TYR A 16 12.27 13.46 17.53
C TYR A 16 12.71 12.04 17.17
N ARG A 17 12.76 11.72 15.87
CA ARG A 17 13.18 10.39 15.38
C ARG A 17 14.63 10.11 15.70
N LEU A 18 15.49 11.11 15.57
CA LEU A 18 16.90 10.98 15.91
C LEU A 18 17.04 10.67 17.40
N ARG A 19 16.33 11.41 18.27
CA ARG A 19 16.29 11.15 19.71
C ARG A 19 15.78 9.73 20.04
N ARG A 20 14.72 9.26 19.39
CA ARG A 20 14.20 7.90 19.60
C ARG A 20 15.20 6.81 19.17
N LYS A 21 15.87 7.00 18.03
CA LYS A 21 16.93 6.08 17.58
C LYS A 21 18.12 6.11 18.52
N THR A 22 18.53 7.28 19.01
CA THR A 22 19.61 7.39 20.00
C THR A 22 19.26 6.68 21.30
N GLU A 23 18.03 6.83 21.80
CA GLU A 23 17.54 6.12 22.99
C GLU A 23 17.59 4.60 22.81
N PHE A 24 17.16 4.10 21.64
CA PHE A 24 17.19 2.67 21.31
C PHE A 24 18.62 2.11 21.23
N PHE A 25 19.51 2.76 20.48
CA PHE A 25 20.91 2.33 20.36
C PHE A 25 21.66 2.44 21.69
N ALA A 26 21.42 3.50 22.46
CA ALA A 26 21.99 3.65 23.79
C ALA A 26 21.60 2.47 24.70
N LYS A 27 20.33 2.04 24.67
CA LYS A 27 19.82 0.90 25.45
C LYS A 27 20.42 -0.45 25.04
N ILE A 28 20.76 -0.62 23.76
CA ILE A 28 21.41 -1.85 23.27
C ILE A 28 22.89 -1.84 23.62
N LEU A 29 23.58 -0.74 23.34
CA LEU A 29 25.02 -0.62 23.56
C LEU A 29 25.37 -0.58 25.04
N SER A 30 24.49 -0.09 25.91
CA SER A 30 24.72 -0.07 27.37
C SER A 30 24.84 -1.47 27.99
N ARG A 31 24.48 -2.52 27.24
CA ARG A 31 24.74 -3.92 27.63
C ARG A 31 26.20 -4.34 27.47
N TRP A 32 26.97 -3.62 26.65
CA TRP A 32 28.31 -4.03 26.20
C TRP A 32 29.38 -2.95 26.42
N LEU A 33 28.98 -1.67 26.54
CA LEU A 33 29.88 -0.54 26.65
C LEU A 33 29.48 0.39 27.80
N PRO A 34 30.44 1.08 28.43
CA PRO A 34 30.14 2.09 29.44
C PRO A 34 29.41 3.29 28.85
N LEU A 35 28.46 3.85 29.62
CA LEU A 35 27.58 4.97 29.23
C LEU A 35 28.34 6.23 28.75
N ASN A 36 29.52 6.50 29.29
CA ASN A 36 30.34 7.64 28.89
C ASN A 36 30.88 7.51 27.45
N THR A 37 31.28 6.30 27.05
CA THR A 37 31.75 6.00 25.69
C THR A 37 30.60 6.03 24.70
N ILE A 38 29.43 5.57 25.14
CA ILE A 38 28.18 5.58 24.39
C ILE A 38 27.75 7.02 24.09
N ASN A 39 27.64 7.89 25.10
CA ASN A 39 27.19 9.27 24.89
C ASN A 39 28.11 10.08 23.96
N LYS A 40 29.42 9.80 23.95
CA LYS A 40 30.39 10.47 23.08
C LYS A 40 30.31 9.99 21.62
N ASN A 41 30.00 8.71 21.38
CA ASN A 41 30.10 8.07 20.06
C ASN A 41 28.76 7.61 19.46
N ILE A 42 27.62 7.77 20.14
CA ILE A 42 26.29 7.34 19.65
C ILE A 42 25.98 7.94 18.28
N PHE A 43 26.21 9.24 18.09
CA PHE A 43 25.84 9.94 16.86
C PHE A 43 26.62 9.43 15.64
N PRO A 44 27.96 9.32 15.67
CA PRO A 44 28.71 8.74 14.55
C PRO A 44 28.37 7.26 14.32
N ILE A 45 28.05 6.47 15.35
CA ILE A 45 27.60 5.07 15.19
C ILE A 45 26.24 5.01 14.47
N ILE A 46 25.29 5.86 14.83
CA ILE A 46 23.98 5.91 14.15
C ILE A 46 24.12 6.33 12.70
N LEU A 47 24.97 7.32 12.44
CA LEU A 47 25.27 7.75 11.07
C LEU A 47 25.93 6.60 10.29
N SER A 48 26.96 5.95 10.82
CA SER A 48 27.66 4.87 10.12
C SER A 48 26.73 3.70 9.78
N VAL A 49 25.91 3.24 10.72
CA VAL A 49 24.89 2.20 10.47
C VAL A 49 23.86 2.68 9.43
N SER A 50 23.45 3.95 9.51
CA SER A 50 22.51 4.53 8.55
C SER A 50 23.10 4.71 7.15
N PHE A 51 24.41 4.86 7.01
CA PHE A 51 25.13 4.90 5.73
C PHE A 51 25.44 3.51 5.19
N PHE A 52 25.76 2.55 6.08
CA PHE A 52 26.11 1.19 5.71
C PHE A 52 25.03 0.50 4.88
N LYS A 53 23.75 0.73 5.19
CA LYS A 53 22.63 0.20 4.38
C LYS A 53 22.66 0.69 2.92
N TYR A 54 23.10 1.92 2.67
CA TYR A 54 23.18 2.49 1.31
C TYR A 54 24.38 1.92 0.55
N ILE A 55 25.49 1.69 1.24
CA ILE A 55 26.68 1.01 0.69
C ILE A 55 26.33 -0.44 0.32
N LEU A 56 25.68 -1.18 1.22
CA LEU A 56 25.21 -2.54 0.93
C LEU A 56 24.26 -2.56 -0.29
N PHE A 57 23.32 -1.62 -0.34
CA PHE A 57 22.40 -1.51 -1.49
C PHE A 57 23.16 -1.23 -2.79
N PHE A 58 24.17 -0.36 -2.78
CA PHE A 58 25.04 -0.11 -3.93
C PHE A 58 25.75 -1.40 -4.38
N SER A 59 26.39 -2.13 -3.46
CA SER A 59 27.08 -3.39 -3.77
C SER A 59 26.15 -4.44 -4.37
N ILE A 60 25.00 -4.68 -3.74
CA ILE A 60 24.01 -5.66 -4.21
C ILE A 60 23.51 -5.28 -5.61
N SER A 61 23.18 -4.00 -5.81
CA SER A 61 22.71 -3.50 -7.11
C SER A 61 23.77 -3.64 -8.19
N PHE A 62 25.05 -3.40 -7.86
CA PHE A 62 26.17 -3.56 -8.79
C PHE A 62 26.32 -5.01 -9.25
N PHE A 63 26.30 -5.96 -8.31
CA PHE A 63 26.33 -7.39 -8.66
C PHE A 63 25.11 -7.80 -9.49
N PHE A 64 23.92 -7.32 -9.13
CA PHE A 64 22.69 -7.62 -9.85
C PHE A 64 22.73 -7.13 -11.30
N VAL A 65 23.18 -5.88 -11.54
CA VAL A 65 23.32 -5.33 -12.90
C VAL A 65 24.36 -6.09 -13.69
N LYS A 66 25.54 -6.38 -13.10
CA LYS A 66 26.61 -7.13 -13.79
C LYS A 66 26.19 -8.54 -14.16
N PHE A 67 25.42 -9.22 -13.31
CA PHE A 67 24.85 -10.52 -13.61
C PHE A 67 23.79 -10.43 -14.71
N GLY A 68 22.87 -9.46 -14.62
CA GLY A 68 21.82 -9.24 -15.62
C GLY A 68 22.35 -8.95 -17.03
N MET A 69 23.51 -8.31 -17.15
CA MET A 69 24.18 -8.07 -18.45
C MET A 69 24.57 -9.36 -19.20
N GLN A 70 24.58 -10.53 -18.55
CA GLN A 70 24.80 -11.81 -19.23
C GLN A 70 23.61 -12.23 -20.10
N PHE A 71 22.41 -11.75 -19.77
CA PHE A 71 21.15 -12.19 -20.39
C PHE A 71 20.42 -11.06 -21.11
N LEU A 72 20.57 -9.84 -20.60
CA LEU A 72 19.85 -8.66 -21.07
C LEU A 72 20.78 -7.63 -21.70
N ASN A 73 20.26 -6.95 -22.72
CA ASN A 73 20.91 -5.79 -23.30
C ASN A 73 20.77 -4.56 -22.38
N ASN A 74 21.64 -3.56 -22.56
CA ASN A 74 21.61 -2.31 -21.79
C ASN A 74 20.21 -1.66 -21.78
N PHE A 75 19.50 -1.71 -22.92
CA PHE A 75 18.14 -1.18 -23.05
C PHE A 75 17.15 -1.89 -22.12
N GLU A 76 17.17 -3.21 -22.12
CA GLU A 76 16.25 -4.04 -21.35
C GLU A 76 16.44 -3.82 -19.83
N ILE A 77 17.71 -3.66 -19.40
CA ILE A 77 18.06 -3.37 -18.00
C ILE A 77 17.55 -1.99 -17.58
N ILE A 78 17.76 -0.95 -18.40
CA ILE A 78 17.30 0.42 -18.08
C ILE A 78 15.77 0.50 -18.09
N SER A 79 15.11 -0.15 -19.06
CA SER A 79 13.65 -0.27 -19.09
C SER A 79 13.12 -0.94 -17.82
N GLY A 80 13.79 -2.01 -17.35
CA GLY A 80 13.40 -2.72 -16.14
C GLY A 80 13.53 -1.87 -14.89
N PHE A 81 14.60 -1.09 -14.80
CA PHE A 81 14.79 -0.12 -13.73
C PHE A 81 13.65 0.90 -13.67
N PHE A 82 13.27 1.50 -14.81
CA PHE A 82 12.17 2.46 -14.85
C PHE A 82 10.80 1.81 -14.55
N TYR A 83 10.54 0.60 -15.03
CA TYR A 83 9.32 -0.14 -14.67
C TYR A 83 9.24 -0.44 -13.17
N ALA A 84 10.34 -0.86 -12.55
CA ALA A 84 10.39 -1.11 -11.12
C ALA A 84 10.04 0.15 -10.31
N ILE A 85 10.53 1.31 -10.72
CA ILE A 85 10.20 2.59 -10.08
C ILE A 85 8.71 2.90 -10.17
N ILE A 86 8.07 2.70 -11.34
CA ILE A 86 6.61 2.91 -11.50
C ILE A 86 5.85 1.99 -10.54
N LEU A 87 6.19 0.71 -10.52
CA LEU A 87 5.51 -0.28 -9.70
C LEU A 87 5.63 0.04 -8.21
N ILE A 88 6.84 0.38 -7.73
CA ILE A 88 7.04 0.79 -6.33
C ILE A 88 6.26 2.08 -6.02
N SER A 89 6.21 3.02 -6.96
CA SER A 89 5.49 4.29 -6.79
C SER A 89 3.98 4.09 -6.61
N LEU A 90 3.38 3.11 -7.29
CA LEU A 90 1.97 2.72 -7.11
C LEU A 90 1.71 2.24 -5.67
N PHE A 91 2.59 1.40 -5.12
CA PHE A 91 2.47 0.94 -3.73
C PHE A 91 2.67 2.07 -2.72
N ILE A 92 3.64 2.96 -2.99
CA ILE A 92 3.86 4.16 -2.18
C ILE A 92 2.58 4.99 -2.12
N SER A 93 1.94 5.28 -3.26
CA SER A 93 0.68 6.04 -3.33
C SER A 93 -0.45 5.47 -2.49
N ALA A 94 -0.58 4.14 -2.43
CA ALA A 94 -1.57 3.48 -1.59
C ALA A 94 -1.28 3.70 -0.10
N GLY A 95 0.00 3.67 0.29
CA GLY A 95 0.44 3.96 1.67
C GLY A 95 0.16 5.40 2.14
N PHE A 96 0.02 6.37 1.24
CA PHE A 96 -0.34 7.75 1.61
C PHE A 96 -1.80 7.90 2.06
N VAL A 97 -2.71 7.07 1.53
CA VAL A 97 -4.17 7.27 1.66
C VAL A 97 -4.62 7.41 3.12
N PRO A 98 -4.27 6.50 4.06
CA PRO A 98 -4.77 6.59 5.44
C PRO A 98 -4.35 7.88 6.15
N ASN A 99 -3.11 8.33 5.94
CA ASN A 99 -2.51 9.47 6.64
C ASN A 99 -2.96 10.82 6.10
N VAL A 100 -3.35 10.87 4.82
CA VAL A 100 -3.79 12.10 4.15
C VAL A 100 -5.32 12.24 4.21
N LEU A 101 -6.06 11.12 4.23
CA LEU A 101 -7.51 11.12 4.37
C LEU A 101 -7.96 11.60 5.76
N LEU A 102 -7.33 11.06 6.82
CA LEU A 102 -7.64 11.32 8.23
C LEU A 102 -6.35 11.73 8.96
N PRO A 103 -5.95 13.02 8.90
CA PRO A 103 -4.75 13.47 9.59
C PRO A 103 -4.92 13.34 11.11
N ALA A 104 -3.87 12.93 11.82
CA ALA A 104 -3.92 12.68 13.26
C ALA A 104 -4.42 13.88 14.11
N ASP A 105 -4.22 15.10 13.61
CA ASP A 105 -4.60 16.37 14.25
C ASP A 105 -5.83 17.01 13.59
N GLU A 106 -6.74 16.19 13.05
CA GLU A 106 -7.89 16.66 12.25
C GLU A 106 -8.69 17.78 12.92
N ASN A 107 -8.92 17.70 14.24
CA ASN A 107 -9.65 18.71 14.99
C ASN A 107 -8.96 20.08 14.96
N ILE A 108 -7.63 20.11 15.11
CA ILE A 108 -6.85 21.36 15.10
C ILE A 108 -6.84 21.94 13.68
N LEU A 109 -6.70 21.08 12.66
CA LEU A 109 -6.64 21.48 11.26
C LEU A 109 -8.00 21.96 10.74
N ASN A 110 -9.08 21.33 11.20
CA ASN A 110 -10.44 21.75 10.91
C ASN A 110 -10.72 23.15 11.48
N THR A 111 -10.11 23.51 12.61
CA THR A 111 -10.17 24.87 13.20
C THR A 111 -9.15 25.86 12.65
N SER A 112 -8.17 25.41 11.85
CA SER A 112 -7.11 26.26 11.31
C SER A 112 -7.60 27.14 10.15
N PRO A 113 -6.97 28.30 9.87
CA PRO A 113 -7.34 29.16 8.74
C PRO A 113 -6.96 28.58 7.37
N LEU A 114 -6.35 27.38 7.32
CA LEU A 114 -5.97 26.72 6.07
C LEU A 114 -7.22 26.30 5.29
N SER A 115 -7.14 26.37 3.97
CA SER A 115 -8.12 25.77 3.06
C SER A 115 -7.98 24.24 3.06
N ASN A 116 -9.05 23.54 2.70
CA ASN A 116 -9.08 22.08 2.54
C ASN A 116 -7.93 21.55 1.67
N LYS A 117 -7.59 22.30 0.61
CA LYS A 117 -6.50 21.97 -0.31
C LYS A 117 -5.14 22.12 0.37
N GLU A 118 -4.94 23.21 1.11
CA GLU A 118 -3.68 23.44 1.84
C GLU A 118 -3.45 22.39 2.93
N ILE A 119 -4.51 21.94 3.61
CA ILE A 119 -4.45 20.84 4.58
C ILE A 119 -3.96 19.56 3.88
N PHE A 120 -4.56 19.21 2.74
CA PHE A 120 -4.16 18.04 1.95
C PHE A 120 -2.69 18.12 1.52
N ILE A 121 -2.28 19.23 0.90
CA ILE A 121 -0.91 19.42 0.39
C ILE A 121 0.09 19.37 1.55
N PHE A 122 -0.22 20.00 2.67
CA PHE A 122 0.64 19.98 3.85
C PHE A 122 0.89 18.56 4.36
N HIS A 123 -0.17 17.76 4.53
CA HIS A 123 -0.03 16.37 4.98
C HIS A 123 0.67 15.48 3.97
N TRP A 124 0.32 15.62 2.69
CA TRP A 124 0.96 14.86 1.62
C TRP A 124 2.47 15.14 1.57
N MET A 125 2.88 16.41 1.58
CA MET A 125 4.30 16.78 1.61
C MET A 125 5.00 16.29 2.89
N ALA A 126 4.38 16.50 4.05
CA ALA A 126 4.93 16.07 5.33
C ALA A 126 5.16 14.55 5.36
N HIS A 127 4.24 13.77 4.82
CA HIS A 127 4.36 12.32 4.74
C HIS A 127 5.45 11.88 3.74
N LEU A 128 5.52 12.52 2.57
CA LEU A 128 6.54 12.27 1.55
C LEU A 128 7.96 12.47 2.11
N PHE A 129 8.22 13.63 2.73
CA PHE A 129 9.54 13.95 3.27
C PHE A 129 9.93 13.06 4.44
N ASN A 130 8.99 12.76 5.33
CA ASN A 130 9.32 12.00 6.53
C ASN A 130 9.49 10.50 6.24
N TYR A 131 8.70 9.90 5.35
CA TYR A 131 8.67 8.44 5.19
C TYR A 131 9.25 7.95 3.86
N HIS A 132 9.13 8.72 2.77
CA HIS A 132 9.44 8.25 1.42
C HIS A 132 10.69 8.88 0.80
N ILE A 133 11.34 9.86 1.43
CA ILE A 133 12.58 10.45 0.89
C ILE A 133 13.70 9.42 0.65
N SER A 134 13.74 8.37 1.48
CA SER A 134 14.71 7.29 1.34
C SER A 134 14.58 6.51 0.03
N PHE A 135 13.37 6.42 -0.54
CA PHE A 135 13.13 5.78 -1.83
C PHE A 135 13.87 6.49 -2.96
N PHE A 136 13.81 7.84 -3.00
CA PHE A 136 14.53 8.63 -4.00
C PHE A 136 16.05 8.51 -3.85
N ILE A 137 16.56 8.37 -2.63
CA ILE A 137 17.98 8.10 -2.39
C ILE A 137 18.38 6.74 -2.97
N TYR A 138 17.58 5.69 -2.77
CA TYR A 138 17.86 4.38 -3.39
C TYR A 138 17.81 4.42 -4.92
N ILE A 139 16.87 5.17 -5.51
CA ILE A 139 16.84 5.38 -6.97
C ILE A 139 18.15 6.01 -7.44
N LEU A 140 18.63 7.08 -6.79
CA LEU A 140 19.88 7.75 -7.17
C LEU A 140 21.09 6.81 -7.07
N ILE A 141 21.16 5.99 -6.02
CA ILE A 141 22.24 5.01 -5.85
C ILE A 141 22.20 3.97 -6.98
N PHE A 142 21.03 3.41 -7.30
CA PHE A 142 20.90 2.43 -8.39
C PHE A 142 21.20 3.06 -9.75
N SER A 143 20.79 4.31 -9.96
CA SER A 143 21.09 5.08 -11.17
C SER A 143 22.60 5.27 -11.36
N LEU A 144 23.31 5.54 -10.26
CA LEU A 144 24.77 5.63 -10.27
C LEU A 144 25.40 4.28 -10.62
N VAL A 145 24.86 3.16 -10.10
CA VAL A 145 25.29 1.80 -10.50
C VAL A 145 25.09 1.57 -12.00
N LEU A 146 23.92 1.91 -12.56
CA LEU A 146 23.65 1.77 -13.98
C LEU A 146 24.62 2.61 -14.82
N PHE A 147 24.85 3.86 -14.42
CA PHE A 147 25.79 4.76 -15.10
C PHE A 147 27.23 4.25 -15.08
N LEU A 148 27.67 3.62 -13.99
CA LEU A 148 29.01 3.02 -13.90
C LEU A 148 29.14 1.68 -14.61
N SER A 149 28.05 0.91 -14.70
CA SER A 149 28.08 -0.49 -15.14
C SER A 149 27.76 -0.67 -16.62
N LEU A 150 26.93 0.21 -17.18
CA LEU A 150 26.44 0.17 -18.55
C LEU A 150 27.05 1.31 -19.37
N SER A 151 27.13 1.15 -20.69
CA SER A 151 27.59 2.19 -21.62
C SER A 151 26.46 3.20 -21.91
N VAL A 152 26.06 3.95 -20.88
CA VAL A 152 24.96 4.90 -20.92
C VAL A 152 25.45 6.29 -21.35
N THR A 153 24.62 7.05 -22.07
CA THR A 153 24.97 8.41 -22.51
C THR A 153 24.76 9.44 -21.40
N LYS A 154 25.31 10.65 -21.57
CA LYS A 154 25.09 11.76 -20.63
C LYS A 154 23.62 12.16 -20.50
N THR A 155 22.79 11.88 -21.52
CA THR A 155 21.34 12.15 -21.50
C THR A 155 20.58 11.25 -20.51
N PHE A 156 21.20 10.21 -19.96
CA PHE A 156 20.62 9.40 -18.89
C PHE A 156 20.20 10.22 -17.68
N TRP A 157 21.07 11.08 -17.15
CA TRP A 157 20.73 11.88 -15.97
C TRP A 157 19.59 12.86 -16.25
N PHE A 158 19.52 13.39 -17.46
CA PHE A 158 18.40 14.21 -17.91
C PHE A 158 17.09 13.41 -17.96
N SER A 159 17.12 12.21 -18.56
CA SER A 159 15.97 11.30 -18.60
C SER A 159 15.50 10.91 -17.20
N LEU A 160 16.44 10.67 -16.29
CA LEU A 160 16.17 10.31 -14.90
C LEU A 160 15.46 11.45 -14.16
N ILE A 161 15.93 12.68 -14.31
CA ILE A 161 15.31 13.85 -13.66
C ILE A 161 13.88 14.05 -14.15
N ILE A 162 13.65 13.99 -15.46
CA ILE A 162 12.30 14.06 -16.04
C ILE A 162 11.42 12.94 -15.49
N PHE A 163 11.95 11.73 -15.43
CA PHE A 163 11.23 10.58 -14.95
C PHE A 163 10.87 10.70 -13.45
N LEU A 164 11.79 11.19 -12.62
CA LEU A 164 11.52 11.42 -11.20
C LEU A 164 10.45 12.49 -10.97
N LEU A 165 10.43 13.56 -11.77
CA LEU A 165 9.37 14.56 -11.75
C LEU A 165 8.02 13.95 -12.15
N PHE A 166 8.01 13.13 -13.20
CA PHE A 166 6.82 12.38 -13.59
C PHE A 166 6.32 11.47 -12.46
N ILE A 167 7.21 10.70 -11.83
CA ILE A 167 6.87 9.81 -10.74
C ILE A 167 6.28 10.57 -9.54
N LEU A 168 6.82 11.73 -9.17
CA LEU A 168 6.25 12.57 -8.11
C LEU A 168 4.80 13.00 -8.43
N LEU A 169 4.54 13.42 -9.66
CA LEU A 169 3.20 13.82 -10.11
C LEU A 169 2.24 12.63 -10.17
N LEU A 170 2.73 11.47 -10.61
CA LEU A 170 1.99 10.22 -10.62
C LEU A 170 1.61 9.81 -9.20
N ILE A 171 2.56 9.86 -8.25
CA ILE A 171 2.30 9.54 -6.85
C ILE A 171 1.20 10.43 -6.29
N PHE A 172 1.31 11.75 -6.50
CA PHE A 172 0.34 12.75 -6.06
C PHE A 172 -1.07 12.50 -6.64
N SER A 173 -1.15 12.28 -7.95
CA SER A 173 -2.41 12.09 -8.66
C SER A 173 -3.13 10.81 -8.23
N ILE A 174 -2.39 9.70 -8.10
CA ILE A 174 -2.95 8.42 -7.66
C ILE A 174 -3.38 8.48 -6.20
N SER A 175 -2.62 9.15 -5.33
CA SER A 175 -3.02 9.36 -3.94
C SER A 175 -4.36 10.11 -3.84
N ILE A 176 -4.57 11.15 -4.65
CA ILE A 176 -5.85 11.90 -4.69
C ILE A 176 -6.97 11.02 -5.25
N PHE A 177 -6.72 10.32 -6.35
CA PHE A 177 -7.69 9.40 -6.93
C PHE A 177 -8.15 8.36 -5.92
N LEU A 178 -7.20 7.69 -5.23
CA LEU A 178 -7.51 6.71 -4.19
C LEU A 178 -8.27 7.34 -3.03
N CYS A 179 -7.90 8.56 -2.58
CA CYS A 179 -8.66 9.26 -1.54
C CYS A 179 -10.11 9.51 -1.98
N ILE A 180 -10.34 10.04 -3.19
CA ILE A 180 -11.69 10.27 -3.73
C ILE A 180 -12.49 8.97 -3.79
N VAL A 181 -11.87 7.89 -4.29
CA VAL A 181 -12.48 6.56 -4.33
C VAL A 181 -12.87 6.09 -2.93
N THR A 182 -11.97 6.24 -1.93
CA THR A 182 -12.28 5.84 -0.55
C THR A 182 -13.40 6.69 0.07
N VAL A 183 -13.41 8.01 -0.14
CA VAL A 183 -14.48 8.90 0.33
C VAL A 183 -15.82 8.52 -0.30
N ASN A 184 -15.84 8.32 -1.63
CA ASN A 184 -17.05 7.92 -2.35
C ASN A 184 -17.53 6.54 -1.90
N ARG A 185 -16.62 5.59 -1.65
CA ARG A 185 -16.96 4.28 -1.08
C ARG A 185 -17.59 4.42 0.30
N ILE A 186 -17.10 5.30 1.16
CA ILE A 186 -17.67 5.49 2.51
C ILE A 186 -19.01 6.24 2.45
N ARG A 187 -19.16 7.18 1.52
CA ARG A 187 -20.37 7.97 1.35
C ARG A 187 -21.50 7.20 0.67
N GLU A 188 -21.19 6.43 -0.37
CA GLU A 188 -22.16 5.80 -1.27
C GLU A 188 -22.05 4.28 -1.36
N GLY A 189 -20.98 3.66 -0.85
CA GLY A 189 -20.75 2.21 -0.87
C GLY A 189 -21.73 1.39 -0.04
N PHE A 190 -22.58 2.07 0.72
CA PHE A 190 -23.62 1.46 1.55
C PHE A 190 -25.01 1.51 0.90
N ARG A 191 -25.13 2.04 -0.32
CA ARG A 191 -26.38 1.98 -1.09
C ARG A 191 -26.57 0.60 -1.70
N TRP A 192 -27.82 0.18 -1.85
CA TRP A 192 -28.19 -1.09 -2.50
C TRP A 192 -27.65 -1.20 -3.94
N SER A 193 -27.72 -0.12 -4.71
CA SER A 193 -27.17 -0.06 -6.07
C SER A 193 -25.66 -0.34 -6.11
N THR A 194 -24.92 0.21 -5.15
CA THR A 194 -23.47 0.04 -5.06
C THR A 194 -23.09 -1.37 -4.61
N LEU A 195 -23.91 -2.00 -3.74
CA LEU A 195 -23.74 -3.40 -3.36
C LEU A 195 -23.85 -4.32 -4.60
N LEU A 196 -24.89 -4.13 -5.42
CA LEU A 196 -25.07 -4.92 -6.66
C LEU A 196 -23.91 -4.73 -7.64
N ILE A 197 -23.48 -3.48 -7.86
CA ILE A 197 -22.31 -3.18 -8.71
C ILE A 197 -21.03 -3.81 -8.14
N SER A 198 -20.86 -3.79 -6.81
CA SER A 198 -19.71 -4.41 -6.15
C SER A 198 -19.69 -5.93 -6.34
N LEU A 199 -20.84 -6.61 -6.31
CA LEU A 199 -20.94 -8.05 -6.58
C LEU A 199 -20.53 -8.37 -8.02
N VAL A 200 -21.03 -7.58 -8.99
CA VAL A 200 -20.65 -7.74 -10.41
C VAL A 200 -19.15 -7.51 -10.62
N ASN A 201 -18.60 -6.42 -10.07
CA ASN A 201 -17.17 -6.12 -10.14
C ASN A 201 -16.33 -7.19 -9.44
N GLY A 202 -16.83 -7.72 -8.31
CA GLY A 202 -16.23 -8.85 -7.61
C GLY A 202 -16.16 -10.09 -8.50
N PHE A 203 -17.26 -10.47 -9.14
CA PHE A 203 -17.31 -11.61 -10.07
C PHE A 203 -16.38 -11.42 -11.27
N ILE A 204 -16.29 -10.20 -11.83
CA ILE A 204 -15.33 -9.87 -12.88
C ILE A 204 -13.89 -10.04 -12.36
N ALA A 205 -13.58 -9.55 -11.17
CA ALA A 205 -12.26 -9.70 -10.56
C ALA A 205 -11.92 -11.18 -10.29
N PHE A 206 -12.90 -11.99 -9.90
CA PHE A 206 -12.76 -13.45 -9.81
C PHE A 206 -12.38 -14.06 -11.16
N ILE A 207 -13.10 -13.74 -12.25
CA ILE A 207 -12.78 -14.27 -13.58
C ILE A 207 -11.39 -13.84 -14.04
N ILE A 208 -11.04 -12.56 -13.90
CA ILE A 208 -9.74 -12.04 -14.33
C ILE A 208 -8.62 -12.70 -13.53
N SER A 209 -8.74 -12.77 -12.21
CA SER A 209 -7.73 -13.38 -11.35
C SER A 209 -7.62 -14.90 -11.59
N TYR A 210 -8.73 -15.59 -11.85
CA TYR A 210 -8.74 -16.97 -12.32
C TYR A 210 -7.94 -17.12 -13.61
N ILE A 211 -8.24 -16.34 -14.65
CA ILE A 211 -7.55 -16.43 -15.95
C ILE A 211 -6.05 -16.14 -15.80
N ILE A 212 -5.68 -15.09 -15.07
CA ILE A 212 -4.28 -14.72 -14.86
C ILE A 212 -3.56 -15.84 -14.11
N CYS A 213 -4.13 -16.29 -12.99
CA CYS A 213 -3.53 -17.31 -12.15
C CYS A 213 -3.39 -18.64 -12.89
N HIS A 214 -4.47 -19.08 -13.55
CA HIS A 214 -4.48 -20.27 -14.41
C HIS A 214 -3.43 -20.16 -15.52
N SER A 215 -3.31 -19.01 -16.20
CA SER A 215 -2.31 -18.82 -17.26
C SER A 215 -0.88 -18.87 -16.71
N ILE A 216 -0.60 -18.21 -15.58
CA ILE A 216 0.72 -18.22 -14.94
C ILE A 216 1.09 -19.64 -14.53
N PHE A 217 0.20 -20.34 -13.82
CA PHE A 217 0.50 -21.70 -13.36
C PHE A 217 0.57 -22.70 -14.50
N SER A 218 -0.31 -22.60 -15.50
CA SER A 218 -0.21 -23.40 -16.72
C SER A 218 1.15 -23.20 -17.38
N TRP A 219 1.62 -21.95 -17.52
CA TRP A 219 2.94 -21.65 -18.07
C TRP A 219 4.06 -22.28 -17.23
N VAL A 220 4.03 -22.10 -15.89
CA VAL A 220 5.02 -22.69 -14.97
C VAL A 220 5.05 -24.22 -15.07
N THR A 221 3.88 -24.87 -15.06
CA THR A 221 3.79 -26.35 -15.14
C THR A 221 4.13 -26.90 -16.53
N SER A 222 4.01 -26.09 -17.58
CA SER A 222 4.37 -26.48 -18.95
C SER A 222 5.87 -26.34 -19.24
N ASN A 223 6.62 -25.62 -18.40
CA ASN A 223 8.06 -25.44 -18.56
C ASN A 223 8.85 -26.49 -17.77
N PRO A 224 9.44 -27.50 -18.43
CA PRO A 224 10.12 -28.62 -17.76
C PRO A 224 11.33 -28.18 -16.91
N ASN A 225 11.94 -27.04 -17.24
CA ASN A 225 13.08 -26.49 -16.51
C ASN A 225 12.73 -25.97 -15.11
N PHE A 226 11.53 -25.42 -14.89
CA PHE A 226 11.08 -24.98 -13.57
C PHE A 226 10.78 -26.14 -12.61
N LEU A 227 10.44 -27.30 -13.18
CA LEU A 227 9.96 -28.48 -12.45
C LEU A 227 11.09 -29.42 -12.02
N ALA A 228 12.18 -29.46 -12.79
CA ALA A 228 13.36 -30.26 -12.51
C ALA A 228 14.25 -29.61 -11.44
N GLY A 229 13.72 -29.38 -10.23
CA GLY A 229 14.52 -29.00 -9.04
C GLY A 229 15.61 -27.97 -9.31
N SER A 230 15.29 -26.92 -10.07
CA SER A 230 16.28 -26.03 -10.65
C SER A 230 17.05 -25.32 -9.56
N SER A 231 18.38 -25.39 -9.60
CA SER A 231 19.23 -24.64 -8.68
C SER A 231 18.86 -23.15 -8.70
N TRP A 232 19.04 -22.43 -7.59
CA TRP A 232 18.72 -20.99 -7.51
C TRP A 232 19.31 -20.16 -8.67
N SER A 233 20.44 -20.59 -9.23
CA SER A 233 21.04 -19.99 -10.43
C SER A 233 20.14 -20.06 -11.67
N GLN A 234 19.51 -21.21 -11.91
CA GLN A 234 18.63 -21.44 -13.06
C GLN A 234 17.31 -20.66 -12.95
N LEU A 235 16.79 -20.46 -11.74
CA LEU A 235 15.61 -19.60 -11.52
C LEU A 235 15.88 -18.14 -11.87
N ILE A 236 17.07 -17.62 -11.53
CA ILE A 236 17.45 -16.25 -11.84
C ILE A 236 17.68 -16.09 -13.34
N GLU A 237 18.30 -17.07 -13.99
CA GLU A 237 18.46 -17.12 -15.45
C GLU A 237 17.09 -17.11 -16.16
N GLU A 238 16.18 -17.99 -15.76
CA GLU A 238 14.85 -18.11 -16.36
C GLU A 238 14.01 -16.82 -16.13
N PHE A 239 14.20 -16.13 -15.00
CA PHE A 239 13.61 -14.81 -14.77
C PHE A 239 14.06 -13.79 -15.84
N PHE A 240 15.35 -13.72 -16.13
CA PHE A 240 15.86 -12.79 -17.14
C PHE A 240 15.39 -13.16 -18.55
N ILE A 241 15.36 -14.44 -18.91
CA ILE A 241 14.86 -14.92 -20.20
C ILE A 241 13.37 -14.57 -20.37
N THR A 242 12.55 -14.84 -19.35
CA THR A 242 11.12 -14.52 -19.37
C THR A 242 10.88 -13.03 -19.44
N TYR A 243 11.65 -12.24 -18.69
CA TYR A 243 11.56 -10.79 -18.72
C TYR A 243 11.88 -10.22 -20.12
N LYS A 244 12.89 -10.76 -20.80
CA LYS A 244 13.22 -10.39 -22.18
C LYS A 244 12.03 -10.63 -23.12
N GLN A 245 11.40 -11.80 -23.03
CA GLN A 245 10.19 -12.11 -23.82
C GLN A 245 9.05 -11.11 -23.56
N ILE A 246 8.89 -10.65 -22.31
CA ILE A 246 7.89 -9.63 -21.96
C ILE A 246 8.18 -8.28 -22.62
N LEU A 247 9.46 -7.91 -22.74
CA LEU A 247 9.86 -6.66 -23.39
C LEU A 247 9.74 -6.72 -24.92
N ASP A 248 9.86 -7.90 -25.52
CA ASP A 248 9.76 -8.10 -26.97
C ASP A 248 8.33 -7.94 -27.51
N TYR A 249 7.31 -7.88 -26.64
CA TYR A 249 5.94 -7.57 -27.08
C TYR A 249 5.84 -6.15 -27.63
N SER A 250 5.25 -6.01 -28.82
CA SER A 250 5.08 -4.73 -29.53
C SER A 250 4.40 -3.64 -28.69
N VAL A 251 3.54 -4.03 -27.74
CA VAL A 251 2.85 -3.13 -26.81
C VAL A 251 3.81 -2.33 -25.93
N HIS A 252 5.02 -2.85 -25.66
CA HIS A 252 6.05 -2.17 -24.86
C HIS A 252 6.40 -0.78 -25.43
N SER A 253 6.39 -0.63 -26.76
CA SER A 253 6.74 0.60 -27.48
C SER A 253 5.80 1.78 -27.20
N TYR A 254 4.60 1.54 -26.67
CA TYR A 254 3.65 2.60 -26.32
C TYR A 254 3.90 3.22 -24.95
N PHE A 255 4.75 2.65 -24.10
CA PHE A 255 4.97 3.16 -22.75
C PHE A 255 6.10 4.21 -22.69
N ILE A 256 5.95 5.22 -21.82
CA ILE A 256 6.98 6.25 -21.60
C ILE A 256 8.36 5.66 -21.22
N VAL A 257 8.34 4.50 -20.56
CA VAL A 257 9.55 3.75 -20.16
C VAL A 257 10.42 3.40 -21.37
N PHE A 258 9.80 2.97 -22.48
CA PHE A 258 10.51 2.62 -23.71
C PHE A 258 11.30 3.83 -24.24
N TYR A 259 10.63 4.97 -24.37
CA TYR A 259 11.25 6.19 -24.92
C TYR A 259 12.36 6.74 -24.02
N LEU A 260 12.16 6.73 -22.69
CA LEU A 260 13.18 7.19 -21.75
C LEU A 260 14.40 6.26 -21.70
N ALA A 261 14.18 4.95 -21.77
CA ALA A 261 15.27 3.97 -21.84
C ALA A 261 16.04 4.08 -23.16
N LYS A 262 15.37 4.33 -24.29
CA LYS A 262 16.02 4.61 -25.57
C LYS A 262 16.85 5.89 -25.53
N LEU A 263 16.29 7.00 -25.03
CA LEU A 263 16.99 8.27 -24.88
C LEU A 263 18.19 8.20 -23.90
N SER A 264 18.18 7.24 -22.99
CA SER A 264 19.30 6.96 -22.09
C SER A 264 20.49 6.29 -22.78
N ILE A 265 20.27 5.60 -23.90
CA ILE A 265 21.32 4.83 -24.59
C ILE A 265 21.71 5.48 -25.90
N GLU A 266 20.74 6.11 -26.57
CA GLU A 266 20.91 6.73 -27.88
C GLU A 266 20.99 8.25 -27.70
N ASN A 267 21.93 8.90 -28.40
CA ASN A 267 22.04 10.36 -28.45
C ASN A 267 21.09 10.97 -29.50
N ASP A 268 19.87 10.45 -29.63
CA ASP A 268 18.91 10.89 -30.65
C ASP A 268 17.67 11.53 -30.01
N PHE A 269 17.88 12.70 -29.41
CA PHE A 269 16.85 13.42 -28.67
C PHE A 269 15.63 13.80 -29.54
N MET A 270 15.86 14.08 -30.83
CA MET A 270 14.84 14.64 -31.72
C MET A 270 13.74 13.64 -32.04
N ASN A 271 14.09 12.36 -32.20
CA ASN A 271 13.13 11.29 -32.48
C ASN A 271 12.23 10.96 -31.29
N TYR A 272 12.64 11.31 -30.07
CA TYR A 272 11.92 10.98 -28.84
C TYR A 272 11.19 12.16 -28.20
N ILE A 273 11.30 13.36 -28.78
CA ILE A 273 10.73 14.58 -28.20
C ILE A 273 9.19 14.59 -28.24
N PHE A 274 8.58 14.15 -29.34
CA PHE A 274 7.12 14.16 -29.51
C PHE A 274 6.39 13.18 -28.57
N PRO A 275 6.81 11.91 -28.45
CA PRO A 275 6.24 11.00 -27.46
C PRO A 275 6.40 11.54 -26.03
N LEU A 276 7.56 12.12 -25.72
CA LEU A 276 7.84 12.66 -24.40
C LEU A 276 6.95 13.88 -24.08
N LEU A 277 6.74 14.79 -25.04
CA LEU A 277 5.81 15.89 -24.92
C LEU A 277 4.36 15.42 -24.75
N PHE A 278 3.92 14.42 -25.54
CA PHE A 278 2.58 13.84 -25.39
C PHE A 278 2.35 13.32 -23.96
N PHE A 279 3.30 12.54 -23.42
CA PHE A 279 3.20 12.07 -22.05
C PHE A 279 3.20 13.21 -21.04
N ILE A 280 4.07 14.22 -21.20
CA ILE A 280 4.09 15.41 -20.33
C ILE A 280 2.72 16.10 -20.33
N THR A 281 2.08 16.27 -21.48
CA THR A 281 0.75 16.89 -21.54
C THR A 281 -0.32 16.06 -20.83
N LEU A 282 -0.32 14.73 -21.01
CA LEU A 282 -1.23 13.82 -20.31
C LEU A 282 -1.07 13.91 -18.79
N ILE A 283 0.17 13.96 -18.31
CA ILE A 283 0.49 14.13 -16.89
C ILE A 283 0.02 15.48 -16.37
N HIS A 284 0.22 16.55 -17.14
CA HIS A 284 -0.24 17.89 -16.74
C HIS A 284 -1.77 17.94 -16.62
N ILE A 285 -2.50 17.32 -17.54
CA ILE A 285 -3.97 17.23 -17.47
C ILE A 285 -4.38 16.47 -16.20
N LEU A 286 -3.75 15.32 -15.93
CA LEU A 286 -3.99 14.54 -14.71
C LEU A 286 -3.65 15.34 -13.44
N PHE A 287 -2.57 16.11 -13.46
CA PHE A 287 -2.18 16.96 -12.35
C PHE A 287 -3.18 18.08 -12.10
N ILE A 288 -3.64 18.78 -13.14
CA ILE A 288 -4.67 19.83 -13.02
C ILE A 288 -5.95 19.25 -12.42
N PHE A 289 -6.42 18.13 -12.96
CA PHE A 289 -7.60 17.46 -12.43
C PHE A 289 -7.42 17.06 -10.96
N SER A 290 -6.27 16.49 -10.61
CA SER A 290 -5.95 16.08 -9.24
C SER A 290 -5.89 17.29 -8.31
N TYR A 291 -5.18 18.34 -8.70
CA TYR A 291 -5.04 19.58 -7.92
C TYR A 291 -6.37 20.29 -7.66
N LEU A 292 -7.31 20.23 -8.61
CA LEU A 292 -8.66 20.77 -8.42
C LEU A 292 -9.46 19.96 -7.39
N ASN A 293 -9.21 18.65 -7.28
CA ASN A 293 -9.93 17.75 -6.38
C ASN A 293 -9.24 17.52 -5.02
N ALA A 294 -8.00 17.99 -4.85
CA ALA A 294 -7.21 17.83 -3.63
C ALA A 294 -7.96 18.33 -2.38
N GLY A 295 -8.14 17.43 -1.41
CA GLY A 295 -8.70 17.76 -0.10
C GLY A 295 -10.19 18.09 -0.07
N LYS A 296 -10.94 17.94 -1.18
CA LYS A 296 -12.38 18.30 -1.25
C LYS A 296 -13.25 17.67 -0.14
N TRP A 297 -12.80 16.55 0.42
CA TRP A 297 -13.48 15.83 1.49
C TRP A 297 -13.22 16.40 2.89
N HIS A 298 -12.13 17.12 3.12
CA HIS A 298 -11.86 17.72 4.43
C HIS A 298 -13.00 18.69 4.82
N ARG A 299 -13.36 18.72 6.11
CA ARG A 299 -14.48 19.50 6.65
C ARG A 299 -15.86 19.15 6.10
N THR A 300 -15.99 18.08 5.32
CA THR A 300 -17.31 17.55 4.94
C THR A 300 -17.67 16.38 5.85
N ALA A 301 -18.96 16.20 6.15
CA ALA A 301 -19.43 15.11 7.00
C ALA A 301 -19.54 13.77 6.24
N TRP A 302 -18.51 13.40 5.45
CA TRP A 302 -18.51 12.17 4.63
C TRP A 302 -18.38 10.89 5.46
N GLU A 303 -17.81 11.01 6.66
CA GLU A 303 -17.56 9.94 7.62
C GLU A 303 -18.80 9.45 8.37
N THR A 304 -19.79 10.33 8.48
CA THR A 304 -20.98 10.07 9.30
C THR A 304 -22.18 9.75 8.42
N ARG A 305 -23.10 8.97 8.99
CA ARG A 305 -24.31 8.56 8.32
C ARG A 305 -25.13 9.78 7.86
N SER A 306 -25.45 9.83 6.58
CA SER A 306 -26.54 10.66 6.05
C SER A 306 -27.85 10.27 6.73
N LYS A 307 -28.48 11.22 7.44
CA LYS A 307 -29.80 11.00 8.09
C LYS A 307 -30.93 10.75 7.07
N ILE A 308 -30.70 11.01 5.79
CA ILE A 308 -31.75 11.22 4.78
C ILE A 308 -32.05 9.95 3.96
N LYS A 309 -31.16 8.94 3.93
CA LYS A 309 -31.33 7.74 3.08
C LYS A 309 -31.14 6.46 3.90
N LYS A 310 -32.09 5.51 3.77
CA LYS A 310 -31.96 4.14 4.31
C LYS A 310 -31.03 3.34 3.41
N ASP A 311 -30.02 2.73 4.01
CA ASP A 311 -28.96 1.96 3.34
C ASP A 311 -29.06 0.48 3.78
N TRP A 312 -28.49 -0.48 3.04
CA TRP A 312 -28.65 -1.91 3.38
C TRP A 312 -28.00 -2.29 4.72
N ILE A 313 -27.01 -1.49 5.21
CA ILE A 313 -26.50 -1.61 6.59
C ILE A 313 -27.64 -1.50 7.61
N ASP A 314 -28.67 -0.68 7.36
CA ASP A 314 -29.77 -0.51 8.31
C ASP A 314 -30.54 -1.81 8.51
N VAL A 315 -30.68 -2.61 7.45
CA VAL A 315 -31.33 -3.92 7.51
C VAL A 315 -30.47 -4.87 8.34
N ILE A 316 -29.16 -4.92 8.09
CA ILE A 316 -28.25 -5.76 8.88
C ILE A 316 -28.23 -5.32 10.34
N GLN A 317 -28.17 -4.02 10.61
CA GLN A 317 -28.24 -3.48 11.97
C GLN A 317 -29.51 -3.94 12.66
N GLN A 318 -30.67 -3.89 12.00
CA GLN A 318 -31.93 -4.40 12.56
C GLN A 318 -31.87 -5.91 12.85
N VAL A 319 -31.31 -6.71 11.94
CA VAL A 319 -31.12 -8.15 12.14
C VAL A 319 -30.25 -8.43 13.38
N PHE A 320 -29.10 -7.76 13.52
CA PHE A 320 -28.25 -7.90 14.71
C PHE A 320 -28.92 -7.41 16.00
N LEU A 321 -29.78 -6.39 15.91
CA LEU A 321 -30.56 -5.91 17.04
C LEU A 321 -31.63 -6.92 17.48
N LEU A 322 -32.19 -7.74 16.57
CA LEU A 322 -33.11 -8.83 16.93
C LEU A 322 -32.42 -9.89 17.80
N PHE A 323 -31.14 -10.15 17.56
CA PHE A 323 -30.34 -11.05 18.39
C PHE A 323 -29.84 -10.41 19.70
N SER A 324 -30.02 -9.10 19.87
CA SER A 324 -29.54 -8.37 21.05
C SER A 324 -30.47 -8.51 22.26
N LYS A 325 -30.23 -9.54 23.09
CA LYS A 325 -30.91 -9.69 24.39
C LYS A 325 -30.30 -8.79 25.49
N ASN A 326 -29.05 -8.37 25.32
CA ASN A 326 -28.29 -7.60 26.32
C ASN A 326 -28.11 -6.13 25.86
N ILE A 327 -28.31 -5.17 26.77
CA ILE A 327 -28.14 -3.73 26.50
C ILE A 327 -26.71 -3.37 26.06
N TYR A 328 -25.68 -4.03 26.60
CA TYR A 328 -24.29 -3.80 26.17
C TYR A 328 -24.09 -4.27 24.73
N PHE A 329 -24.60 -5.46 24.38
CA PHE A 329 -24.53 -5.98 23.01
C PHE A 329 -25.28 -5.06 22.05
N ARG A 330 -26.48 -4.61 22.43
CA ARG A 330 -27.28 -3.64 21.65
C ARG A 330 -26.51 -2.34 21.42
N THR A 331 -25.82 -1.84 22.44
CA THR A 331 -25.01 -0.61 22.35
C THR A 331 -23.81 -0.80 21.43
N GLN A 332 -23.13 -1.94 21.51
CA GLN A 332 -22.02 -2.27 20.61
C GLN A 332 -22.47 -2.39 19.16
N VAL A 333 -23.63 -3.01 18.90
CA VAL A 333 -24.25 -3.10 17.56
C VAL A 333 -24.54 -1.70 17.01
N LEU A 334 -25.17 -0.82 17.81
CA LEU A 334 -25.46 0.55 17.39
C LEU A 334 -24.19 1.35 17.09
N ASN A 335 -23.15 1.22 17.92
CA ASN A 335 -21.90 1.95 17.70
C ASN A 335 -21.14 1.45 16.46
N LEU A 336 -21.11 0.14 16.23
CA LEU A 336 -20.50 -0.46 15.05
C LEU A 336 -21.15 0.06 13.77
N PHE A 337 -22.47 -0.10 13.64
CA PHE A 337 -23.19 0.21 12.40
C PHE A 337 -23.38 1.72 12.15
N ARG A 338 -23.14 2.57 13.16
CA ARG A 338 -23.12 4.04 13.02
C ARG A 338 -21.76 4.58 12.56
N ASN A 339 -20.66 3.86 12.79
CA ASN A 339 -19.32 4.30 12.40
C ASN A 339 -18.92 3.76 11.01
N ARG A 340 -19.21 4.54 9.96
CA ARG A 340 -18.97 4.13 8.57
C ARG A 340 -17.50 3.98 8.20
N ILE A 341 -16.60 4.74 8.84
CA ILE A 341 -15.15 4.58 8.66
C ILE A 341 -14.71 3.22 9.20
N GLN A 342 -15.18 2.85 10.39
CA GLN A 342 -14.83 1.57 10.98
C GLN A 342 -15.38 0.41 10.14
N ILE A 343 -16.62 0.50 9.65
CA ILE A 343 -17.20 -0.51 8.75
C ILE A 343 -16.41 -0.58 7.43
N SER A 344 -15.93 0.55 6.91
CA SER A 344 -15.19 0.58 5.65
C SER A 344 -13.77 0.02 5.76
N HIS A 345 -13.13 0.08 6.93
CA HIS A 345 -11.88 -0.63 7.17
C HIS A 345 -12.07 -2.14 7.21
N HIS A 346 -13.24 -2.59 7.68
CA HIS A 346 -13.63 -3.99 7.74
C HIS A 346 -14.56 -4.38 6.59
N TYR A 347 -14.49 -3.67 5.47
CA TYR A 347 -15.42 -3.90 4.35
C TYR A 347 -15.29 -5.31 3.79
N THR A 348 -14.12 -5.95 3.91
CA THR A 348 -13.91 -7.38 3.63
C THR A 348 -14.77 -8.32 4.47
N PHE A 349 -15.11 -7.95 5.71
CA PHE A 349 -15.93 -8.75 6.64
C PHE A 349 -17.43 -8.58 6.44
N PHE A 350 -17.85 -7.36 6.08
CA PHE A 350 -19.27 -7.04 5.95
C PHE A 350 -19.77 -7.14 4.51
N PHE A 351 -18.84 -7.23 3.54
CA PHE A 351 -19.14 -7.16 2.12
C PHE A 351 -18.25 -8.13 1.38
N PHE A 352 -18.82 -8.70 0.33
CA PHE A 352 -18.15 -9.39 -0.75
C PHE A 352 -17.12 -8.47 -1.45
N HIS A 353 -16.04 -8.11 -0.75
CA HIS A 353 -15.01 -7.19 -1.23
C HIS A 353 -14.24 -7.86 -2.35
N TYR A 354 -13.83 -7.07 -3.35
CA TYR A 354 -13.16 -7.59 -4.55
C TYR A 354 -11.90 -8.41 -4.23
N SER A 355 -11.21 -8.16 -3.11
CA SER A 355 -10.06 -8.97 -2.67
C SER A 355 -10.46 -10.43 -2.41
N ASN A 356 -11.62 -10.69 -1.82
CA ASN A 356 -12.08 -12.04 -1.54
C ASN A 356 -12.35 -12.78 -2.86
N TYR A 357 -12.95 -12.09 -3.84
CA TYR A 357 -13.12 -12.64 -5.19
C TYR A 357 -11.80 -12.88 -5.92
N ILE A 358 -10.82 -11.98 -5.79
CA ILE A 358 -9.48 -12.18 -6.33
C ILE A 358 -8.83 -13.41 -5.71
N PHE A 359 -8.94 -13.58 -4.39
CA PHE A 359 -8.41 -14.76 -3.70
C PHE A 359 -9.09 -16.06 -4.14
N LEU A 360 -10.42 -16.06 -4.22
CA LEU A 360 -11.18 -17.20 -4.72
C LEU A 360 -10.80 -17.53 -6.17
N GLY A 361 -10.62 -16.52 -7.03
CA GLY A 361 -10.22 -16.70 -8.42
C GLY A 361 -8.79 -17.26 -8.53
N ILE A 362 -7.84 -16.74 -7.74
CA ILE A 362 -6.49 -17.30 -7.64
C ILE A 362 -6.53 -18.76 -7.17
N ALA A 363 -7.28 -19.07 -6.11
CA ALA A 363 -7.40 -20.42 -5.58
C ALA A 363 -8.00 -21.38 -6.62
N ALA A 364 -9.07 -20.98 -7.29
CA ALA A 364 -9.71 -21.76 -8.35
C ALA A 364 -8.77 -21.98 -9.55
N GLY A 365 -8.05 -20.93 -9.98
CA GLY A 365 -7.11 -21.00 -11.11
C GLY A 365 -5.91 -21.91 -10.82
N ALA A 366 -5.40 -21.86 -9.59
CA ALA A 366 -4.32 -22.72 -9.12
C ALA A 366 -4.77 -24.18 -8.95
N MET A 367 -5.96 -24.44 -8.38
CA MET A 367 -6.51 -25.80 -8.27
C MET A 367 -6.72 -26.46 -9.63
N GLY A 368 -7.07 -25.69 -10.65
CA GLY A 368 -7.26 -26.21 -12.01
C GLY A 368 -5.98 -26.56 -12.77
N THR A 369 -4.80 -26.21 -12.26
CA THR A 369 -3.51 -26.35 -12.99
C THR A 369 -2.47 -27.15 -12.24
N VAL A 370 -2.44 -27.09 -10.91
CA VAL A 370 -1.42 -27.75 -10.11
C VAL A 370 -1.88 -29.18 -9.77
N THR A 371 -1.48 -30.15 -10.60
CA THR A 371 -1.76 -31.57 -10.38
C THR A 371 -0.98 -32.13 -9.18
N ASN A 372 -1.31 -33.36 -8.76
CA ASN A 372 -0.61 -34.07 -7.68
C ASN A 372 0.90 -34.27 -7.97
N ASP A 373 1.32 -34.09 -9.23
CA ASP A 373 2.69 -34.30 -9.69
C ASP A 373 3.64 -33.17 -9.25
N PHE A 374 3.11 -32.06 -8.72
CA PHE A 374 3.88 -30.87 -8.31
C PHE A 374 3.69 -30.50 -6.82
N PRO A 375 4.15 -31.35 -5.87
CA PRO A 375 3.81 -31.23 -4.45
C PRO A 375 4.38 -29.96 -3.78
N ILE A 376 5.56 -29.49 -4.18
CA ILE A 376 6.19 -28.28 -3.60
C ILE A 376 5.43 -27.02 -4.01
N LEU A 377 5.11 -26.90 -5.30
CA LEU A 377 4.34 -25.77 -5.83
C LEU A 377 2.96 -25.71 -5.17
N ARG A 378 2.31 -26.86 -5.00
CA ARG A 378 1.03 -27.00 -4.27
C ARG A 378 1.16 -26.58 -2.81
N LEU A 379 2.22 -26.98 -2.13
CA LEU A 379 2.46 -26.61 -0.73
C LEU A 379 2.72 -25.11 -0.57
N CYS A 380 3.50 -24.49 -1.46
CA CYS A 380 3.71 -23.04 -1.50
C CYS A 380 2.41 -22.28 -1.75
N LEU A 381 1.57 -22.77 -2.67
CA LEU A 381 0.26 -22.20 -2.96
C LEU A 381 -0.70 -22.30 -1.77
N LEU A 382 -0.81 -23.49 -1.17
CA LEU A 382 -1.63 -23.70 0.03
C LEU A 382 -1.15 -22.82 1.19
N PHE A 383 0.17 -22.70 1.37
CA PHE A 383 0.74 -21.84 2.39
C PHE A 383 0.46 -20.35 2.12
N PHE A 384 0.58 -19.89 0.86
CA PHE A 384 0.28 -18.51 0.49
C PHE A 384 -1.21 -18.18 0.65
N LEU A 385 -2.10 -19.06 0.16
CA LEU A 385 -3.55 -18.92 0.34
C LEU A 385 -3.94 -18.93 1.81
N TYR A 386 -3.40 -19.88 2.60
CA TYR A 386 -3.65 -19.96 4.02
C TYR A 386 -3.14 -18.72 4.76
N ASN A 387 -1.93 -18.22 4.47
CA ASN A 387 -1.41 -17.02 5.13
C ASN A 387 -2.19 -15.77 4.74
N ALA A 388 -2.62 -15.65 3.49
CA ALA A 388 -3.41 -14.50 3.05
C ALA A 388 -4.78 -14.47 3.75
N ILE A 389 -5.48 -15.61 3.79
CA ILE A 389 -6.80 -15.72 4.45
C ILE A 389 -6.68 -15.59 5.97
N SER A 390 -5.72 -16.29 6.58
CA SER A 390 -5.55 -16.27 8.04
C SER A 390 -5.11 -14.90 8.54
N ARG A 391 -4.22 -14.20 7.82
CA ARG A 391 -3.82 -12.84 8.20
C ARG A 391 -4.99 -11.87 8.20
N ASP A 392 -5.80 -11.83 7.14
CA ASP A 392 -6.97 -10.93 7.10
C ASP A 392 -8.01 -11.30 8.16
N ALA A 393 -8.27 -12.61 8.38
CA ALA A 393 -9.20 -13.10 9.40
C ALA A 393 -8.75 -12.77 10.85
N PHE A 394 -7.47 -12.96 11.18
CA PHE A 394 -6.95 -12.78 12.53
C PHE A 394 -6.53 -11.33 12.84
N GLU A 395 -6.02 -10.58 11.85
CA GLU A 395 -5.63 -9.17 12.01
C GLU A 395 -6.88 -8.27 12.19
N ALA A 396 -7.99 -8.60 11.53
CA ALA A 396 -9.27 -7.90 11.71
C ALA A 396 -9.96 -8.16 13.05
N GLY A 397 -9.80 -9.36 13.62
CA GLY A 397 -10.38 -9.71 14.92
C GLY A 397 -9.90 -8.83 16.07
N THR A 398 -8.64 -8.38 16.02
CA THR A 398 -8.06 -7.46 17.03
C THR A 398 -8.36 -5.99 16.74
N THR A 399 -8.58 -5.63 15.47
CA THR A 399 -8.74 -4.25 14.99
C THR A 399 -10.20 -3.82 14.79
N LEU A 400 -11.18 -4.71 14.92
CA LEU A 400 -12.58 -4.35 15.16
C LEU A 400 -12.69 -3.71 16.56
N PHE A 401 -13.24 -2.49 16.62
CA PHE A 401 -13.43 -1.67 17.82
C PHE A 401 -12.13 -1.14 18.49
N PRO A 402 -11.22 -0.45 17.78
CA PRO A 402 -9.97 0.03 18.36
C PRO A 402 -10.16 1.32 19.18
N GLY A 403 -11.34 1.95 19.15
CA GLY A 403 -11.67 3.17 19.89
C GLY A 403 -12.59 2.98 21.10
N ILE A 404 -13.37 1.90 21.14
CA ILE A 404 -14.42 1.65 22.16
C ILE A 404 -13.81 1.13 23.47
N LEU A 405 -12.62 0.53 23.40
CA LEU A 405 -11.82 0.10 24.54
C LEU A 405 -10.37 0.59 24.41
N ARG A 406 -10.16 1.90 24.11
CA ARG A 406 -8.84 2.50 24.39
C ARG A 406 -8.74 2.69 25.88
N TYR A 407 -7.95 1.83 26.51
CA TYR A 407 -7.42 2.06 27.83
C TYR A 407 -6.39 3.21 27.73
N ASP A 408 -6.45 4.19 28.62
CA ASP A 408 -5.36 5.16 28.78
C ASP A 408 -4.06 4.45 29.23
N GLY A 409 -2.96 5.20 29.34
CA GLY A 409 -1.69 4.69 29.87
C GLY A 409 -1.76 4.15 31.31
N GLU A 410 -2.91 4.27 31.99
CA GLU A 410 -3.20 3.73 33.32
C GLU A 410 -4.15 2.52 33.29
N GLY A 411 -4.55 2.03 32.11
CA GLY A 411 -5.43 0.86 32.00
C GLY A 411 -6.92 1.18 32.18
N LYS A 412 -7.39 2.42 31.95
CA LYS A 412 -8.81 2.82 32.07
C LYS A 412 -9.43 3.21 30.73
N THR A 413 -10.57 2.63 30.36
CA THR A 413 -11.26 2.96 29.09
C THR A 413 -11.95 4.32 29.12
N ILE A 414 -11.66 5.20 28.15
CA ILE A 414 -11.89 6.66 28.32
C ILE A 414 -13.32 7.15 28.00
N GLN A 415 -14.12 6.48 27.14
CA GLN A 415 -15.36 7.11 26.62
C GLN A 415 -16.69 6.42 26.98
N ILE A 416 -16.83 5.09 26.86
CA ILE A 416 -18.10 4.42 27.16
C ILE A 416 -18.29 4.19 28.67
N TYR A 417 -17.18 3.99 29.39
CA TYR A 417 -17.15 3.80 30.84
C TYR A 417 -17.72 4.99 31.60
N ARG A 418 -17.35 6.23 31.20
CA ARG A 418 -17.83 7.45 31.86
C ARG A 418 -19.35 7.65 31.74
N ILE A 419 -19.99 7.04 30.75
CA ILE A 419 -21.43 7.19 30.49
C ILE A 419 -22.24 6.04 31.09
N THR A 420 -21.63 4.87 31.29
CA THR A 420 -22.36 3.65 31.70
C THR A 420 -22.13 3.24 33.16
N ASN A 421 -21.05 3.69 33.80
CA ASN A 421 -20.72 3.40 35.21
C ASN A 421 -20.78 1.89 35.56
N ASP A 422 -20.32 1.04 34.62
CA ASP A 422 -20.49 -0.41 34.67
C ASP A 422 -19.17 -1.18 34.50
N ASN A 423 -19.16 -2.48 34.83
CA ASN A 423 -17.94 -3.30 34.84
C ASN A 423 -17.38 -3.51 33.40
N PRO A 424 -16.12 -3.13 33.11
CA PRO A 424 -15.51 -3.23 31.78
C PRO A 424 -15.49 -4.67 31.21
N LEU A 425 -15.50 -5.68 32.06
CA LEU A 425 -15.56 -7.09 31.64
C LEU A 425 -16.83 -7.40 30.84
N ASN A 426 -17.96 -6.80 31.19
CA ASN A 426 -19.25 -7.05 30.53
C ASN A 426 -19.28 -6.43 29.13
N LEU A 427 -18.73 -5.22 28.97
CA LEU A 427 -18.55 -4.57 27.67
C LEU A 427 -17.58 -5.34 26.77
N TYR A 428 -16.49 -5.86 27.34
CA TYR A 428 -15.53 -6.67 26.62
C TYR A 428 -16.13 -8.02 26.16
N LYS A 429 -16.87 -8.72 27.03
CA LYS A 429 -17.60 -9.94 26.66
C LYS A 429 -18.63 -9.69 25.56
N ALA A 430 -19.37 -8.58 25.63
CA ALA A 430 -20.32 -8.19 24.59
C ALA A 430 -19.63 -7.88 23.24
N LYS A 431 -18.45 -7.24 23.27
CA LYS A 431 -17.60 -7.04 22.08
C LYS A 431 -17.18 -8.39 21.48
N ILE A 432 -16.66 -9.33 22.28
CA ILE A 432 -16.26 -10.66 21.80
C ILE A 432 -17.44 -11.41 21.18
N GLN A 433 -18.61 -11.38 21.83
CA GLN A 433 -19.81 -12.03 21.30
C GLN A 433 -20.21 -11.46 19.93
N LEU A 434 -20.16 -10.12 19.77
CA LEU A 434 -20.46 -9.49 18.48
C LEU A 434 -19.44 -9.88 17.41
N GLN A 435 -18.15 -9.94 17.75
CA GLN A 435 -17.10 -10.41 16.85
C GLN A 435 -17.31 -11.87 16.41
N ARG A 436 -17.65 -12.77 17.33
CA ARG A 436 -17.93 -14.18 17.00
C ARG A 436 -19.14 -14.33 16.09
N LEU A 437 -20.19 -13.54 16.32
CA LEU A 437 -21.42 -13.59 15.52
C LEU A 437 -21.17 -13.06 14.09
N LEU A 438 -20.31 -12.05 13.94
CA LEU A 438 -19.83 -11.58 12.64
C LEU A 438 -19.00 -12.63 11.91
N GLY A 439 -18.04 -13.26 12.60
CA GLY A 439 -17.20 -14.31 12.00
C GLY A 439 -17.96 -15.58 11.60
N MET A 440 -19.02 -15.95 12.32
CA MET A 440 -19.89 -17.07 11.92
C MET A 440 -20.65 -16.79 10.62
N ALA A 441 -21.13 -15.56 10.41
CA ALA A 441 -21.82 -15.19 9.17
C ALA A 441 -20.88 -15.28 7.95
N GLU A 442 -19.63 -14.89 8.11
CA GLU A 442 -18.59 -15.01 7.07
C GLU A 442 -18.28 -16.48 6.75
N PHE A 443 -18.09 -17.32 7.77
CA PHE A 443 -17.85 -18.75 7.57
C PHE A 443 -19.00 -19.43 6.81
N ILE A 444 -20.25 -19.11 7.13
CA ILE A 444 -21.42 -19.66 6.43
C ILE A 444 -21.45 -19.22 4.96
N ILE A 445 -21.12 -17.96 4.67
CA ILE A 445 -21.10 -17.43 3.30
C ILE A 445 -19.97 -18.06 2.47
N ILE A 446 -18.78 -18.23 3.06
CA ILE A 446 -17.62 -18.84 2.39
C ILE A 446 -17.77 -20.37 2.22
N PHE A 447 -18.52 -21.04 3.11
CA PHE A 447 -18.70 -22.49 3.04
C PHE A 447 -19.84 -22.93 2.10
N ILE A 448 -20.84 -22.06 1.89
CA ILE A 448 -21.98 -22.33 1.01
C ILE A 448 -21.72 -21.89 -0.44
N GLY A 449 -20.94 -20.82 -0.64
CA GLY A 449 -20.50 -20.35 -1.98
C GLY A 449 -19.20 -21.01 -2.40
#